data_AF-A0A178MEG6-F1
#
_entry.id   AF-A0A178MEG6-F1
#
_cell.length_a   1.000
_cell.length_b   1.000
_cell.length_c   1.000
_cell.angle_alpha   90.00
_cell.angle_beta   90.00
_cell.angle_gamma   90.00
#
_symmetry.space_group_name_H-M   'P 1'
#
loop_
_entity.id
_entity.type
_entity.pdbx_description
1 polymer ?
#
loop_
_entity_poly.entity_id
_entity_poly.type
_entity_poly.pdbx_seq_one_letter_code
_entity_poly.pdbx_strand_id
1 'polypeptide(L)'
;MSNPVTLYLPLLTHTDPLVRRQATTILLTHYGNRALTYLRRLLDDPALSEQARTALTNIGDITGLRVELRPFRGVYVRCLGDFQVFIDSRPIEPDEWGQSDGGKAGGRKVQGIFAYLVHCGSSGATRSEIAAAIWGGAASASSIARTLTALRQVLHHCGGSDLATHLLRTDRQRCTLNTDLYRSDADLLERTFDLAAKTADEQGLEAAISSYQYVLDLYDGPYMEGIAGAQQWAAERRASLLSKTVLAGERLAAHAYNVGNDQQCLHYCQRVLSLEPRAAAVVNWHLRASHRLGLPVEMQRIYQRYLAAAGINPRRKRDDPVVQLYHELAE
;
A
#
# COMPACT_ATOMS: atom_id res chain seq x y z
N MET A 1 7.06 6.85 15.08
CA MET A 1 5.63 7.14 15.43
C MET A 1 5.07 5.95 16.19
N SER A 2 4.27 6.15 17.25
CA SER A 2 3.70 5.04 18.04
C SER A 2 2.80 4.15 17.17
N ASN A 3 2.87 2.82 17.35
CA ASN A 3 2.01 1.88 16.65
C ASN A 3 0.52 2.26 16.87
N PRO A 4 -0.26 2.58 15.82
CA PRO A 4 -1.59 3.18 15.99
C PRO A 4 -2.58 2.29 16.75
N VAL A 5 -2.37 0.97 16.72
CA VAL A 5 -3.28 0.02 17.38
C VAL A 5 -3.03 -0.12 18.88
N THR A 6 -1.93 0.44 19.41
CA THR A 6 -1.65 0.40 20.86
C THR A 6 -2.77 1.06 21.67
N LEU A 7 -3.39 2.12 21.14
CA LEU A 7 -4.52 2.81 21.79
C LEU A 7 -5.79 1.97 21.84
N TYR A 8 -5.91 0.95 20.97
CA TYR A 8 -7.06 0.07 20.91
C TYR A 8 -6.91 -1.16 21.82
N LEU A 9 -5.70 -1.49 22.28
CA LEU A 9 -5.45 -2.69 23.08
C LEU A 9 -6.35 -2.80 24.32
N PRO A 10 -6.57 -1.75 25.14
CA PRO A 10 -7.47 -1.85 26.29
C PRO A 10 -8.91 -2.17 25.90
N LEU A 11 -9.37 -1.66 24.74
CA LEU A 11 -10.73 -1.88 24.25
C LEU A 11 -10.90 -3.26 23.61
N LEU A 12 -9.89 -3.72 22.87
CA LEU A 12 -9.87 -5.04 22.22
C LEU A 12 -9.72 -6.18 23.23
N THR A 13 -9.18 -5.89 24.42
CA THR A 13 -9.02 -6.86 25.52
C THR A 13 -10.03 -6.65 26.65
N HIS A 14 -10.98 -5.72 26.48
CA HIS A 14 -12.00 -5.41 27.47
C HIS A 14 -12.86 -6.64 27.81
N THR A 15 -13.36 -6.75 29.05
CA THR A 15 -14.16 -7.90 29.51
C THR A 15 -15.53 -7.98 28.85
N ASP A 16 -16.15 -6.84 28.56
CA ASP A 16 -17.43 -6.74 27.84
C ASP A 16 -17.30 -7.11 26.35
N PRO A 17 -18.00 -8.17 25.85
CA PRO A 17 -18.00 -8.54 24.44
C PRO A 17 -18.50 -7.46 23.48
N LEU A 18 -19.43 -6.59 23.91
CA LEU A 18 -19.96 -5.51 23.06
C LEU A 18 -18.89 -4.45 22.81
N VAL A 19 -18.12 -4.08 23.84
CA VAL A 19 -16.98 -3.16 23.70
C VAL A 19 -15.95 -3.73 22.74
N ARG A 20 -15.60 -5.02 22.87
CA ARG A 20 -14.66 -5.67 21.95
C ARG A 20 -15.15 -5.69 20.51
N ARG A 21 -16.45 -5.97 20.28
CA ARG A 21 -17.07 -5.95 18.95
C ARG A 21 -16.99 -4.56 18.34
N GLN A 22 -17.39 -3.52 19.06
CA GLN A 22 -17.33 -2.14 18.58
C GLN A 22 -15.90 -1.69 18.30
N ALA A 23 -14.96 -1.98 19.20
CA ALA A 23 -13.55 -1.66 19.01
C ALA A 23 -12.97 -2.38 17.78
N THR A 24 -13.32 -3.65 17.58
CA THR A 24 -12.94 -4.43 16.39
C THR A 24 -13.51 -3.80 15.12
N THR A 25 -14.79 -3.43 15.12
CA THR A 25 -15.42 -2.75 13.99
C THR A 25 -14.70 -1.44 13.68
N ILE A 26 -14.50 -0.57 14.67
CA ILE A 26 -13.83 0.73 14.45
C ILE A 26 -12.41 0.51 13.91
N LEU A 27 -11.65 -0.39 14.52
CA LEU A 27 -10.28 -0.69 14.14
C LEU A 27 -10.20 -1.18 12.68
N LEU A 28 -11.03 -2.14 12.31
CA LEU A 28 -11.02 -2.72 10.97
C LEU A 28 -11.65 -1.81 9.92
N THR A 29 -12.63 -0.99 10.28
CA THR A 29 -13.16 0.03 9.38
C THR A 29 -12.09 1.09 9.09
N HIS A 30 -11.26 1.44 10.07
CA HIS A 30 -10.27 2.50 9.91
C HIS A 30 -8.95 2.01 9.29
N TYR A 31 -8.46 0.84 9.69
CA TYR A 31 -7.15 0.32 9.26
C TYR A 31 -7.23 -0.94 8.38
N GLY A 32 -8.42 -1.48 8.13
CA GLY A 32 -8.60 -2.73 7.39
C GLY A 32 -7.83 -3.90 8.03
N ASN A 33 -7.44 -4.86 7.20
CA ASN A 33 -6.64 -6.01 7.64
C ASN A 33 -5.23 -5.62 8.14
N ARG A 34 -4.76 -4.40 7.87
CA ARG A 34 -3.46 -3.93 8.38
C ARG A 34 -3.44 -3.80 9.90
N ALA A 35 -4.61 -3.63 10.52
CA ALA A 35 -4.76 -3.71 11.97
C ALA A 35 -4.15 -5.00 12.54
N LEU A 36 -4.33 -6.13 11.85
CA LEU A 36 -3.78 -7.41 12.26
C LEU A 36 -2.25 -7.40 12.18
N THR A 37 -1.68 -6.83 11.12
CA THR A 37 -0.23 -6.66 10.98
C THR A 37 0.32 -5.78 12.10
N TYR A 38 -0.34 -4.67 12.42
CA TYR A 38 0.06 -3.79 13.51
C TYR A 38 0.01 -4.48 14.87
N LEU A 39 -1.05 -5.25 15.14
CA LEU A 39 -1.17 -6.02 16.38
C LEU A 39 -0.12 -7.13 16.47
N ARG A 40 0.15 -7.83 15.36
CA ARG A 40 1.20 -8.85 15.30
C ARG A 40 2.59 -8.30 15.60
N ARG A 41 2.87 -7.05 15.24
CA ARG A 41 4.14 -6.39 15.58
C ARG A 41 4.30 -6.18 17.08
N LEU A 42 3.20 -6.04 17.82
CA LEU A 42 3.25 -5.91 19.28
C LEU A 42 3.52 -7.25 19.97
N LEU A 43 3.52 -8.39 19.25
CA LEU A 43 3.86 -9.68 19.84
C LEU A 43 5.35 -9.80 20.23
N ASP A 44 6.24 -8.99 19.64
CA ASP A 44 7.66 -8.91 20.04
C ASP A 44 7.90 -7.91 21.18
N ASP A 45 6.91 -7.10 21.56
CA ASP A 45 7.03 -6.15 22.66
C ASP A 45 6.72 -6.86 23.98
N PRO A 46 7.68 -7.02 24.92
CA PRO A 46 7.45 -7.72 26.18
C PRO A 46 6.30 -7.12 27.00
N ALA A 47 6.08 -5.80 26.91
CA ALA A 47 5.05 -5.11 27.68
C ALA A 47 3.64 -5.28 27.09
N LEU A 48 3.54 -5.46 25.77
CA LEU A 48 2.26 -5.48 25.05
C LEU A 48 1.89 -6.84 24.45
N SER A 49 2.81 -7.80 24.43
CA SER A 49 2.66 -9.09 23.74
C SER A 49 1.41 -9.89 24.15
N GLU A 50 1.11 -9.98 25.45
CA GLU A 50 -0.07 -10.70 25.93
C GLU A 50 -1.40 -10.00 25.55
N GLN A 51 -1.44 -8.67 25.65
CA GLN A 51 -2.61 -7.90 25.22
C GLN A 51 -2.81 -8.01 23.70
N ALA A 52 -1.72 -7.93 22.94
CA ALA A 52 -1.75 -8.08 21.49
C ALA A 52 -2.21 -9.47 21.06
N ARG A 53 -1.73 -10.53 21.72
CA ARG A 53 -2.18 -11.91 21.51
C ARG A 53 -3.68 -12.06 21.77
N THR A 54 -4.15 -11.53 22.89
CA THR A 54 -5.57 -11.56 23.27
C THR A 54 -6.43 -10.78 22.28
N ALA A 55 -6.01 -9.58 21.88
CA ALA A 55 -6.70 -8.76 20.89
C ALA A 55 -6.78 -9.47 19.53
N LEU A 56 -5.69 -10.09 19.07
CA LEU A 56 -5.64 -10.87 17.83
C LEU A 56 -6.62 -12.04 17.86
N THR A 57 -6.66 -12.81 18.95
CA THR A 57 -7.63 -13.90 19.12
C THR A 57 -9.07 -13.37 19.09
N ASN A 58 -9.36 -12.32 19.86
CA ASN A 58 -10.70 -11.73 19.91
C ASN A 58 -11.17 -11.25 18.53
N ILE A 59 -10.30 -10.61 17.75
CA ILE A 59 -10.65 -10.18 16.39
C ILE A 59 -10.94 -11.40 15.51
N GLY A 60 -10.10 -12.45 15.58
CA GLY A 60 -10.36 -13.70 14.87
C GLY A 60 -11.72 -14.30 15.20
N ASP A 61 -12.06 -14.37 16.49
CA ASP A 61 -13.34 -14.92 16.96
C ASP A 61 -14.54 -14.07 16.53
N ILE A 62 -14.41 -12.74 16.56
CA ILE A 62 -15.50 -11.81 16.20
C ILE A 62 -15.76 -11.77 14.69
N THR A 63 -14.70 -11.87 13.89
CA THR A 63 -14.75 -11.59 12.44
C THR A 63 -14.66 -12.83 11.57
N GLY A 64 -14.23 -13.96 12.13
CA GLY A 64 -13.88 -15.16 11.37
C GLY A 64 -12.59 -15.01 10.55
N LEU A 65 -11.87 -13.90 10.68
CA LEU A 65 -10.60 -13.70 9.97
C LEU A 65 -9.55 -14.68 10.49
N ARG A 66 -8.72 -15.19 9.59
CA ARG A 66 -7.56 -16.02 9.96
C ARG A 66 -6.48 -15.13 10.59
N VAL A 67 -6.24 -15.33 11.87
CA VAL A 67 -5.24 -14.54 12.62
C VAL A 67 -3.99 -15.37 12.92
N GLU A 68 -2.81 -14.78 12.69
CA GLU A 68 -1.52 -15.41 13.02
C GLU A 68 -0.99 -14.89 14.36
N LEU A 69 -0.85 -15.77 15.36
CA LEU A 69 -0.36 -15.45 16.71
C LEU A 69 1.16 -15.54 16.86
N ARG A 70 1.88 -15.24 15.77
CA ARG A 70 3.33 -15.27 15.69
C ARG A 70 3.87 -13.91 15.25
N PRO A 71 4.93 -13.39 15.91
CA PRO A 71 5.54 -12.13 15.52
C PRO A 71 6.01 -12.17 14.06
N PHE A 72 6.13 -10.99 13.45
CA PHE A 72 6.72 -10.90 12.13
C PHE A 72 8.23 -11.11 12.24
N ARG A 73 8.77 -12.03 11.44
CA ARG A 73 10.21 -12.26 11.32
C ARG A 73 10.67 -11.94 9.91
N GLY A 74 11.85 -11.34 9.81
CA GLY A 74 12.45 -10.92 8.54
C GLY A 74 12.15 -9.47 8.18
N VAL A 75 12.32 -9.11 6.91
CA VAL A 75 12.18 -7.72 6.48
C VAL A 75 10.84 -7.49 5.78
N TYR A 76 10.13 -6.45 6.18
CA TYR A 76 8.94 -5.97 5.49
C TYR A 76 9.14 -4.55 5.00
N VAL A 77 8.83 -4.32 3.74
CA VAL A 77 8.93 -3.01 3.10
C VAL A 77 7.53 -2.52 2.77
N ARG A 78 7.14 -1.40 3.38
CA ARG A 78 5.95 -0.66 2.99
C ARG A 78 6.38 0.37 1.94
N CYS A 79 5.91 0.22 0.72
CA CYS A 79 6.22 1.11 -0.39
C CYS A 79 4.98 1.61 -1.15
N LEU A 80 3.77 1.30 -0.70
CA LEU A 80 2.53 1.93 -1.17
C LEU A 80 2.10 3.02 -0.16
N GLY A 81 2.36 4.29 -0.48
CA GLY A 81 2.30 5.41 0.47
C GLY A 81 3.66 5.66 1.14
N ASP A 82 3.67 6.19 2.37
CA ASP A 82 4.95 6.52 3.03
C ASP A 82 5.87 5.30 3.13
N PHE A 83 7.08 5.47 2.59
CA PHE A 83 8.09 4.43 2.58
C PHE A 83 8.58 4.11 4.00
N GLN A 84 8.43 2.84 4.40
CA GLN A 84 8.85 2.35 5.71
C GLN A 84 9.48 0.97 5.57
N VAL A 85 10.53 0.72 6.34
CA VAL A 85 11.19 -0.59 6.40
C VAL A 85 11.07 -1.09 7.83
N PHE A 86 10.66 -2.33 7.97
CA PHE A 86 10.53 -3.03 9.24
C PHE A 86 11.50 -4.20 9.21
N ILE A 87 12.29 -4.33 10.26
CA ILE A 87 13.09 -5.53 10.51
C ILE A 87 12.47 -6.19 11.73
N ASP A 88 12.00 -7.42 11.52
CA ASP A 88 11.02 -8.07 12.38
C ASP A 88 9.82 -7.12 12.62
N SER A 89 9.51 -6.83 13.87
CA SER A 89 8.40 -5.97 14.23
C SER A 89 8.78 -4.49 14.41
N ARG A 90 10.06 -4.13 14.24
CA ARG A 90 10.58 -2.79 14.53
C ARG A 90 10.74 -1.97 13.25
N PRO A 91 10.16 -0.76 13.14
CA PRO A 91 10.48 0.16 12.06
C PRO A 91 11.94 0.66 12.18
N ILE A 92 12.60 0.88 11.04
CA ILE A 92 13.83 1.65 10.99
C ILE A 92 13.46 3.13 11.04
N GLU A 93 13.82 3.80 12.14
CA GLU A 93 13.47 5.21 12.36
C GLU A 93 14.31 6.15 11.45
N PRO A 94 13.81 7.36 11.11
CA PRO A 94 14.46 8.27 10.18
C PRO A 94 15.91 8.64 10.53
N ASP A 95 16.25 8.71 11.81
CA ASP A 95 17.58 9.02 12.33
C ASP A 95 18.54 7.84 12.23
N GLU A 96 18.03 6.61 12.29
CA GLU A 96 18.83 5.39 12.15
C GLU A 96 19.42 5.24 10.75
N TRP A 97 18.74 5.77 9.72
CA TRP A 97 19.29 5.82 8.35
C TRP A 97 20.56 6.67 8.24
N GLY A 98 20.79 7.62 9.16
CA GLY A 98 21.83 8.63 9.08
C GLY A 98 23.01 8.46 10.05
N GLN A 99 23.12 7.35 10.77
CA GLN A 99 24.11 7.19 11.85
C GLN A 99 25.59 7.25 11.42
N SER A 100 25.91 7.14 10.13
CA SER A 100 27.30 7.18 9.64
C SER A 100 27.69 8.60 9.18
N ASP A 101 28.24 9.44 10.09
CA ASP A 101 28.96 10.73 9.89
C ASP A 101 28.42 11.77 8.87
N GLY A 102 27.28 11.51 8.25
CA GLY A 102 26.88 12.10 6.98
C GLY A 102 25.60 12.93 7.06
N GLY A 103 25.17 13.35 8.25
CA GLY A 103 23.98 14.19 8.45
C GLY A 103 22.69 13.67 7.78
N LYS A 104 21.63 14.50 7.80
CA LYS A 104 20.32 14.14 7.23
C LYS A 104 20.37 13.84 5.73
N ALA A 105 21.28 14.48 4.99
CA ALA A 105 21.44 14.26 3.55
C ALA A 105 22.06 12.90 3.21
N GLY A 106 22.99 12.41 4.05
CA GLY A 106 23.54 11.06 3.93
C GLY A 106 22.49 9.99 4.18
N GLY A 107 21.70 10.13 5.25
CA GLY A 107 20.65 9.16 5.58
C GLY A 107 19.59 8.98 4.48
N ARG A 108 19.17 10.08 3.82
CA ARG A 108 18.26 10.00 2.67
C ARG A 108 18.83 9.20 1.50
N LYS A 109 20.14 9.25 1.27
CA LYS A 109 20.79 8.48 0.21
C LYS A 109 20.89 7.00 0.58
N VAL A 110 21.16 6.69 1.85
CA VAL A 110 21.15 5.31 2.36
C VAL A 110 19.77 4.68 2.18
N GLN A 111 18.72 5.37 2.62
CA GLN A 111 17.33 4.95 2.43
C GLN A 111 16.96 4.82 0.94
N GLY A 112 17.41 5.78 0.12
CA GLY A 112 17.21 5.77 -1.32
C GLY A 112 17.84 4.55 -2.00
N ILE A 113 19.09 4.18 -1.67
CA ILE A 113 19.72 2.97 -2.20
C ILE A 113 18.89 1.74 -1.85
N PHE A 114 18.47 1.61 -0.59
CA PHE A 114 17.66 0.47 -0.18
C PHE A 114 16.33 0.40 -0.95
N ALA A 115 15.60 1.51 -1.04
CA ALA A 115 14.34 1.60 -1.79
C ALA A 115 14.51 1.27 -3.28
N TYR A 116 15.60 1.75 -3.90
CA TYR A 116 15.91 1.46 -5.29
C TYR A 116 16.24 -0.03 -5.51
N LEU A 117 17.00 -0.65 -4.60
CA LEU A 117 17.26 -2.09 -4.69
C LEU A 117 16.00 -2.93 -4.48
N VAL A 118 15.07 -2.51 -3.61
CA VAL A 118 13.75 -3.13 -3.47
C VAL A 118 12.98 -3.04 -4.80
N HIS A 119 13.03 -1.90 -5.46
CA HIS A 119 12.38 -1.71 -6.75
C HIS A 119 12.98 -2.60 -7.85
N CYS A 120 14.31 -2.75 -7.90
CA CYS A 120 15.00 -3.62 -8.84
C CYS A 120 14.78 -5.11 -8.60
N GLY A 121 14.39 -5.51 -7.38
CA GLY A 121 14.16 -6.90 -7.01
C GLY A 121 15.40 -7.79 -7.21
N SER A 122 15.19 -9.02 -7.67
CA SER A 122 16.25 -10.02 -7.87
C SER A 122 17.29 -9.62 -8.90
N SER A 123 16.96 -8.74 -9.84
CA SER A 123 17.89 -8.23 -10.86
C SER A 123 18.98 -7.33 -10.26
N GLY A 124 18.67 -6.69 -9.12
CA GLY A 124 19.51 -5.70 -8.47
C GLY A 124 19.92 -4.55 -9.39
N ALA A 125 20.99 -3.86 -9.02
CA ALA A 125 21.52 -2.72 -9.76
C ALA A 125 23.04 -2.67 -9.75
N THR A 126 23.61 -2.21 -10.84
CA THR A 126 25.02 -1.82 -10.95
C THR A 126 25.29 -0.53 -10.17
N ARG A 127 26.57 -0.26 -9.89
CA ARG A 127 26.96 0.99 -9.22
C ARG A 127 26.59 2.24 -10.02
N SER A 128 26.65 2.18 -11.36
CA SER A 128 26.25 3.27 -12.24
C SER A 128 24.73 3.51 -12.22
N GLU A 129 23.93 2.45 -12.21
CA GLU A 129 22.47 2.56 -12.09
C GLU A 129 22.07 3.15 -10.73
N ILE A 130 22.71 2.71 -9.65
CA ILE A 130 22.52 3.29 -8.30
C ILE A 130 22.91 4.77 -8.28
N ALA A 131 24.04 5.14 -8.91
CA ALA A 131 24.48 6.52 -9.00
C ALA A 131 23.44 7.39 -9.72
N ALA A 132 22.96 6.93 -10.88
CA ALA A 132 21.95 7.63 -11.66
C ALA A 132 20.65 7.80 -10.86
N ALA A 133 20.17 6.74 -10.20
CA ALA A 133 18.92 6.77 -9.45
C ALA A 133 18.94 7.67 -8.21
N ILE A 134 20.08 7.72 -7.49
CA ILE A 134 20.16 8.38 -6.18
C ILE A 134 20.82 9.77 -6.23
N TRP A 135 21.75 9.98 -7.16
CA TRP A 135 22.44 11.27 -7.35
C TRP A 135 21.99 12.01 -8.62
N GLY A 136 21.13 11.42 -9.46
CA GLY A 136 20.70 12.03 -10.72
C GLY A 136 21.79 12.07 -11.80
N GLY A 137 22.83 11.25 -11.67
CA GLY A 137 23.97 11.22 -12.60
C GLY A 137 25.18 10.47 -12.04
N ALA A 138 26.38 10.92 -12.39
CA ALA A 138 27.61 10.30 -11.94
C ALA A 138 27.86 10.56 -10.43
N ALA A 139 28.25 9.51 -9.71
CA ALA A 139 28.73 9.59 -8.34
C ALA A 139 30.11 8.91 -8.26
N SER A 140 30.99 9.42 -7.40
CA SER A 140 32.30 8.79 -7.21
C SER A 140 32.16 7.37 -6.64
N ALA A 141 33.04 6.45 -7.05
CA ALA A 141 33.05 5.09 -6.52
C ALA A 141 33.18 5.05 -4.98
N SER A 142 33.92 6.01 -4.41
CA SER A 142 34.06 6.19 -2.96
C SER A 142 32.76 6.64 -2.28
N SER A 143 31.94 7.47 -2.93
CA SER A 143 30.64 7.91 -2.40
C SER A 143 29.63 6.76 -2.36
N ILE A 144 29.59 5.96 -3.44
CA ILE A 144 28.73 4.78 -3.53
C ILE A 144 29.14 3.75 -2.48
N ALA A 145 30.44 3.42 -2.40
CA ALA A 145 30.96 2.45 -1.44
C ALA A 145 30.67 2.86 0.02
N ARG A 146 30.83 4.15 0.35
CA ARG A 146 30.50 4.69 1.68
C ARG A 146 29.02 4.55 2.00
N THR A 147 28.15 4.88 1.04
CA THR A 147 26.69 4.81 1.25
C THR A 147 26.21 3.36 1.37
N LEU A 148 26.79 2.42 0.61
CA LEU A 148 26.54 0.98 0.76
C LEU A 148 27.05 0.44 2.10
N THR A 149 28.20 0.93 2.58
CA THR A 149 28.74 0.56 3.89
C THR A 149 27.82 1.06 5.00
N ALA A 150 27.36 2.32 4.91
CA ALA A 150 26.36 2.89 5.81
C ALA A 150 25.07 2.06 5.79
N LEU A 151 24.57 1.66 4.62
CA LEU A 151 23.41 0.78 4.52
C LEU A 151 23.63 -0.55 5.24
N ARG A 152 24.79 -1.19 5.05
CA ARG A 152 25.13 -2.43 5.75
C ARG A 152 25.19 -2.23 7.26
N GLN A 153 25.68 -1.10 7.75
CA GLN A 153 25.69 -0.75 9.17
C GLN A 153 24.28 -0.59 9.73
N VAL A 154 23.38 0.09 9.01
CA VAL A 154 21.96 0.21 9.42
C VAL A 154 21.31 -1.16 9.55
N LEU A 155 21.49 -2.02 8.53
CA LEU A 155 20.96 -3.38 8.55
C LEU A 155 21.55 -4.21 9.70
N HIS A 156 22.86 -4.07 9.96
CA HIS A 156 23.54 -4.74 11.06
C HIS A 156 23.00 -4.26 12.43
N HIS A 157 22.85 -2.96 12.61
CA HIS A 157 22.33 -2.37 13.84
C HIS A 157 20.90 -2.84 14.13
N CYS A 158 20.06 -2.88 13.09
CA CYS A 158 18.64 -3.18 13.24
C CYS A 158 18.30 -4.67 13.25
N GLY A 159 19.08 -5.52 12.57
CA GLY A 159 18.77 -6.94 12.37
C GLY A 159 19.93 -7.91 12.59
N GLY A 160 21.06 -7.42 13.07
CA GLY A 160 22.25 -8.22 13.33
C GLY A 160 23.10 -8.52 12.10
N SER A 161 24.28 -9.09 12.35
CA SER A 161 25.27 -9.38 11.30
C SER A 161 24.79 -10.38 10.26
N ASP A 162 24.01 -11.39 10.69
CA ASP A 162 23.53 -12.44 9.80
C ASP A 162 22.57 -11.88 8.76
N LEU A 163 21.56 -11.11 9.18
CA LEU A 163 20.63 -10.45 8.28
C LEU A 163 21.37 -9.49 7.33
N ALA A 164 22.25 -8.63 7.85
CA ALA A 164 22.95 -7.64 7.05
C ALA A 164 23.81 -8.28 5.94
N THR A 165 24.42 -9.43 6.24
CA THR A 165 25.27 -10.19 5.30
C THR A 165 24.44 -10.87 4.22
N HIS A 166 23.33 -11.51 4.60
CA HIS A 166 22.53 -12.29 3.68
C HIS A 166 21.52 -11.47 2.87
N LEU A 167 21.03 -10.36 3.43
CA LEU A 167 20.07 -9.46 2.79
C LEU A 167 20.72 -8.60 1.72
N LEU A 168 21.82 -7.89 2.03
CA LEU A 168 22.50 -7.02 1.07
C LEU A 168 23.75 -7.68 0.51
N ARG A 169 23.61 -8.21 -0.71
CA ARG A 169 24.72 -8.82 -1.45
C ARG A 169 25.34 -7.79 -2.38
N THR A 170 26.67 -7.74 -2.38
CA THR A 170 27.45 -6.84 -3.22
C THR A 170 28.57 -7.65 -3.86
N ASP A 171 28.57 -7.72 -5.18
CA ASP A 171 29.71 -8.23 -5.94
C ASP A 171 30.41 -7.06 -6.68
N ARG A 172 31.37 -7.39 -7.58
CA ARG A 172 32.13 -6.37 -8.31
C ARG A 172 31.28 -5.56 -9.29
N GLN A 173 30.16 -6.12 -9.76
CA GLN A 173 29.32 -5.54 -10.81
C GLN A 173 27.97 -5.05 -10.30
N ARG A 174 27.37 -5.74 -9.32
CA ARG A 174 25.99 -5.52 -8.88
C ARG A 174 25.83 -5.52 -7.36
N CYS A 175 24.82 -4.78 -6.93
CA CYS A 175 24.25 -4.82 -5.60
C CYS A 175 22.83 -5.38 -5.71
N THR A 176 22.47 -6.34 -4.87
CA THR A 176 21.16 -6.98 -4.84
C THR A 176 20.65 -7.09 -3.42
N LEU A 177 19.33 -7.06 -3.26
CA LEU A 177 18.68 -7.53 -2.06
C LEU A 177 18.22 -8.97 -2.27
N ASN A 178 18.44 -9.83 -1.28
CA ASN A 178 17.92 -11.19 -1.30
C ASN A 178 16.40 -11.18 -1.11
N THR A 179 15.66 -11.46 -2.19
CA THR A 179 14.20 -11.44 -2.24
C THR A 179 13.52 -12.49 -1.34
N ASP A 180 14.27 -13.50 -0.88
CA ASP A 180 13.74 -14.49 0.07
C ASP A 180 13.69 -13.96 1.50
N LEU A 181 14.45 -12.90 1.79
CA LEU A 181 14.61 -12.33 3.14
C LEU A 181 13.78 -11.07 3.37
N TYR A 182 13.09 -10.58 2.34
CA TYR A 182 12.16 -9.47 2.49
C TYR A 182 10.85 -9.69 1.73
N ARG A 183 9.81 -8.98 2.15
CA ARG A 183 8.53 -8.87 1.44
C ARG A 183 8.15 -7.40 1.29
N SER A 184 7.39 -7.07 0.26
CA SER A 184 6.80 -5.74 0.10
C SER A 184 5.29 -5.78 -0.04
N ASP A 185 4.61 -4.70 0.36
CA ASP A 185 3.18 -4.50 0.08
C ASP A 185 2.90 -4.38 -1.42
N ALA A 186 3.80 -3.79 -2.20
CA ALA A 186 3.69 -3.74 -3.67
C ALA A 186 3.68 -5.13 -4.29
N ASP A 187 4.63 -6.02 -3.93
CA ASP A 187 4.65 -7.38 -4.46
C ASP A 187 3.41 -8.17 -4.01
N LEU A 188 2.92 -7.92 -2.79
CA LEU A 188 1.71 -8.54 -2.27
C LEU A 188 0.46 -8.07 -3.03
N LEU A 189 0.37 -6.79 -3.35
CA LEU A 189 -0.71 -6.22 -4.14
C LEU A 189 -0.76 -6.88 -5.52
N GLU A 190 0.37 -6.95 -6.22
CA GLU A 190 0.45 -7.54 -7.56
C GLU A 190 0.01 -9.01 -7.55
N ARG A 191 0.55 -9.83 -6.64
CA ARG A 191 0.16 -11.24 -6.53
C ARG A 191 -1.32 -11.41 -6.15
N THR A 192 -1.83 -10.57 -5.26
CA THR A 192 -3.24 -10.62 -4.85
C THR A 192 -4.15 -10.26 -6.02
N PHE A 193 -3.77 -9.24 -6.80
CA PHE A 193 -4.51 -8.85 -7.99
C PHE A 193 -4.50 -9.95 -9.06
N ASP A 194 -3.35 -10.54 -9.35
CA ASP A 194 -3.24 -11.63 -10.32
C ASP A 194 -4.09 -12.84 -9.91
N LEU A 195 -4.09 -13.17 -8.62
CA LEU A 195 -4.95 -14.21 -8.07
C LEU A 195 -6.44 -13.83 -8.18
N ALA A 196 -6.81 -12.58 -7.88
CA ALA A 196 -8.19 -12.11 -7.97
C ALA A 196 -8.69 -12.16 -9.42
N ALA A 197 -7.89 -11.69 -10.39
CA ALA A 197 -8.20 -11.74 -11.81
C ALA A 197 -8.39 -13.18 -12.28
N LYS A 198 -7.45 -14.07 -11.97
CA LYS A 198 -7.56 -15.49 -12.30
C LYS A 198 -8.81 -16.14 -11.68
N THR A 199 -9.11 -15.83 -10.41
CA THR A 199 -10.29 -16.36 -9.72
C THR A 199 -11.57 -15.84 -10.38
N ALA A 200 -11.61 -14.56 -10.77
CA ALA A 200 -12.76 -13.97 -11.45
C ALA A 200 -13.01 -14.62 -12.81
N ASP A 201 -11.94 -14.94 -13.55
CA ASP A 201 -12.02 -15.59 -14.85
C ASP A 201 -12.46 -17.06 -14.75
N GLU A 202 -11.99 -17.78 -13.73
CA GLU A 202 -12.26 -19.23 -13.57
C GLU A 202 -13.57 -19.53 -12.81
N GLN A 203 -13.91 -18.71 -11.81
CA GLN A 203 -14.97 -18.99 -10.83
C GLN A 203 -16.02 -17.87 -10.76
N GLY A 204 -15.85 -16.81 -11.55
CA GLY A 204 -16.73 -15.65 -11.57
C GLY A 204 -16.32 -14.58 -10.56
N LEU A 205 -16.81 -13.36 -10.83
CA LEU A 205 -16.44 -12.16 -10.07
C LEU A 205 -16.73 -12.27 -8.56
N GLU A 206 -17.83 -12.89 -8.18
CA GLU A 206 -18.25 -13.03 -6.78
C GLU A 206 -17.19 -13.75 -5.93
N ALA A 207 -16.58 -14.82 -6.45
CA ALA A 207 -15.51 -15.56 -5.79
C ALA A 207 -14.22 -14.71 -5.58
N ALA A 208 -14.01 -13.68 -6.41
CA ALA A 208 -12.83 -12.82 -6.37
C ALA A 208 -13.00 -11.56 -5.51
N ILE A 209 -14.22 -11.23 -5.04
CA ILE A 209 -14.52 -9.97 -4.35
C ILE A 209 -13.61 -9.73 -3.14
N SER A 210 -13.39 -10.75 -2.30
CA SER A 210 -12.53 -10.61 -1.13
C SER A 210 -11.07 -10.29 -1.50
N SER A 211 -10.59 -10.84 -2.61
CA SER A 211 -9.23 -10.59 -3.09
C SER A 211 -9.10 -9.19 -3.69
N TYR A 212 -10.09 -8.74 -4.47
CA TYR A 212 -10.11 -7.36 -4.97
C TYR A 212 -10.25 -6.33 -3.84
N GLN A 213 -11.03 -6.63 -2.81
CA GLN A 213 -11.10 -5.80 -1.61
C GLN A 213 -9.72 -5.66 -0.96
N TYR A 214 -8.99 -6.77 -0.84
CA TYR A 214 -7.67 -6.75 -0.25
C TYR A 214 -6.65 -5.96 -1.09
N VAL A 215 -6.73 -6.00 -2.43
CA VAL A 215 -5.94 -5.12 -3.32
C VAL A 215 -6.17 -3.65 -2.98
N LEU A 216 -7.43 -3.24 -2.86
CA LEU A 216 -7.78 -1.85 -2.54
C LEU A 216 -7.26 -1.44 -1.15
N ASP A 217 -7.27 -2.36 -0.19
CA ASP A 217 -6.73 -2.18 1.18
C ASP A 217 -5.21 -2.14 1.27
N LEU A 218 -4.50 -2.69 0.30
CA LEU A 218 -3.04 -2.62 0.25
C LEU A 218 -2.54 -1.28 -0.27
N TYR A 219 -3.29 -0.58 -1.11
CA TYR A 219 -2.87 0.68 -1.70
C TYR A 219 -3.15 1.88 -0.79
N ASP A 220 -2.14 2.36 -0.03
CA ASP A 220 -2.27 3.54 0.86
C ASP A 220 -1.93 4.86 0.19
N GLY A 221 -1.34 4.81 -0.99
CA GLY A 221 -0.76 5.99 -1.61
C GLY A 221 0.22 5.64 -2.72
N PRO A 222 0.82 6.66 -3.34
CA PRO A 222 1.78 6.49 -4.43
C PRO A 222 2.93 5.55 -4.06
N TYR A 223 3.30 4.70 -5.02
CA TYR A 223 4.46 3.83 -4.88
C TYR A 223 5.75 4.65 -4.66
N MET A 224 6.52 4.30 -3.63
CA MET A 224 7.78 4.92 -3.19
C MET A 224 7.65 6.41 -2.84
N GLU A 225 6.54 6.79 -2.20
CA GLU A 225 6.33 8.15 -1.71
C GLU A 225 7.39 8.54 -0.66
N GLY A 226 7.84 9.80 -0.72
CA GLY A 226 8.88 10.33 0.18
C GLY A 226 10.32 9.95 -0.20
N ILE A 227 10.54 9.06 -1.17
CA ILE A 227 11.89 8.65 -1.59
C ILE A 227 12.46 9.59 -2.66
N ALA A 228 13.65 10.13 -2.38
CA ALA A 228 14.35 11.02 -3.29
C ALA A 228 14.69 10.32 -4.62
N GLY A 229 14.39 10.98 -5.74
CA GLY A 229 14.63 10.44 -7.09
C GLY A 229 13.60 9.41 -7.58
N ALA A 230 12.73 8.88 -6.69
CA ALA A 230 11.77 7.84 -7.04
C ALA A 230 10.77 8.24 -8.13
N GLN A 231 10.50 9.53 -8.28
CA GLN A 231 9.60 10.02 -9.34
C GLN A 231 10.04 9.63 -10.76
N GLN A 232 11.33 9.41 -10.99
CA GLN A 232 11.86 9.06 -12.31
C GLN A 232 11.88 7.55 -12.54
N TRP A 233 12.54 6.80 -11.65
CA TRP A 233 12.72 5.36 -11.85
C TRP A 233 11.50 4.54 -11.43
N ALA A 234 10.64 5.04 -10.54
CA ALA A 234 9.47 4.30 -10.05
C ALA A 234 8.20 4.55 -10.88
N ALA A 235 8.25 5.45 -11.87
CA ALA A 235 7.06 5.97 -12.56
C ALA A 235 6.22 4.86 -13.22
N GLU A 236 6.86 3.96 -13.95
CA GLU A 236 6.18 2.87 -14.66
C GLU A 236 5.52 1.90 -13.68
N ARG A 237 6.27 1.43 -12.67
CA ARG A 237 5.71 0.51 -11.66
C ARG A 237 4.60 1.16 -10.85
N ARG A 238 4.73 2.45 -10.51
CA ARG A 238 3.66 3.23 -9.85
C ARG A 238 2.39 3.26 -10.70
N ALA A 239 2.50 3.57 -11.99
CA ALA A 239 1.36 3.60 -12.89
C ALA A 239 0.70 2.21 -13.02
N SER A 240 1.51 1.14 -13.09
CA SER A 240 1.02 -0.24 -13.10
C SER A 240 0.26 -0.60 -11.82
N LEU A 241 0.80 -0.30 -10.64
CA LEU A 241 0.16 -0.56 -9.34
C LEU A 241 -1.14 0.24 -9.16
N LEU A 242 -1.16 1.50 -9.60
CA LEU A 242 -2.37 2.33 -9.59
C LEU A 242 -3.43 1.74 -10.54
N SER A 243 -3.04 1.35 -11.75
CA SER A 243 -3.94 0.74 -12.73
C SER A 243 -4.61 -0.53 -12.18
N LYS A 244 -3.84 -1.44 -11.57
CA LYS A 244 -4.38 -2.64 -10.89
C LYS A 244 -5.36 -2.27 -9.79
N THR A 245 -5.05 -1.23 -9.01
CA THR A 245 -5.92 -0.76 -7.91
C THR A 245 -7.23 -0.15 -8.41
N VAL A 246 -7.16 0.66 -9.47
CA VAL A 246 -8.34 1.24 -10.13
C VAL A 246 -9.22 0.13 -10.68
N LEU A 247 -8.64 -0.87 -11.35
CA LEU A 247 -9.42 -1.99 -11.89
C LEU A 247 -10.07 -2.81 -10.78
N ALA A 248 -9.35 -3.11 -9.69
CA ALA A 248 -9.93 -3.80 -8.54
C ALA A 248 -11.13 -3.04 -7.95
N GLY A 249 -11.00 -1.73 -7.77
CA GLY A 249 -12.08 -0.89 -7.28
C GLY A 249 -13.26 -0.78 -8.26
N GLU A 250 -13.01 -0.77 -9.57
CA GLU A 250 -14.06 -0.86 -10.59
C GLU A 250 -14.85 -2.18 -10.48
N ARG A 251 -14.15 -3.32 -10.34
CA ARG A 251 -14.78 -4.63 -10.18
C ARG A 251 -15.65 -4.69 -8.92
N LEU A 252 -15.19 -4.12 -7.81
CA LEU A 252 -15.93 -4.02 -6.56
C LEU A 252 -17.18 -3.12 -6.70
N ALA A 253 -17.04 -1.95 -7.32
CA ALA A 253 -18.15 -1.03 -7.57
C ALA A 253 -19.23 -1.66 -8.47
N ALA A 254 -18.82 -2.31 -9.57
CA ALA A 254 -19.70 -3.01 -10.48
C ALA A 254 -20.50 -4.11 -9.75
N HIS A 255 -19.82 -4.95 -8.95
CA HIS A 255 -20.48 -6.00 -8.18
C HIS A 255 -21.47 -5.41 -7.17
N ALA A 256 -21.06 -4.43 -6.37
CA ALA A 256 -21.91 -3.78 -5.37
C ALA A 256 -23.18 -3.18 -6.01
N TYR A 257 -23.05 -2.50 -7.15
CA TYR A 257 -24.19 -1.97 -7.90
C TYR A 257 -25.14 -3.06 -8.40
N ASN A 258 -24.59 -4.17 -8.91
CA ASN A 258 -25.37 -5.28 -9.46
C ASN A 258 -26.18 -6.03 -8.40
N VAL A 259 -25.66 -6.14 -7.17
CA VAL A 259 -26.38 -6.75 -6.04
C VAL A 259 -27.30 -5.76 -5.29
N GLY A 260 -27.46 -4.54 -5.83
CA GLY A 260 -28.34 -3.51 -5.26
C GLY A 260 -27.78 -2.79 -4.03
N ASN A 261 -26.48 -2.95 -3.73
CA ASN A 261 -25.82 -2.24 -2.64
C ASN A 261 -25.16 -0.94 -3.15
N ASP A 262 -26.00 0.04 -3.50
CA ASP A 262 -25.56 1.29 -4.12
C ASP A 262 -24.69 2.14 -3.18
N GLN A 263 -24.95 2.09 -1.86
CA GLN A 263 -24.11 2.79 -0.87
C GLN A 263 -22.67 2.25 -0.87
N GLN A 264 -22.50 0.93 -0.91
CA GLN A 264 -21.17 0.33 -1.00
C GLN A 264 -20.51 0.61 -2.35
N CYS A 265 -21.28 0.64 -3.45
CA CYS A 265 -20.77 1.07 -4.75
C CYS A 265 -20.19 2.49 -4.68
N LEU A 266 -20.94 3.44 -4.12
CA LEU A 266 -20.46 4.82 -3.92
C LEU A 266 -19.20 4.87 -3.05
N HIS A 267 -19.12 4.06 -1.98
CA HIS A 267 -17.94 3.99 -1.12
C HIS A 267 -16.69 3.55 -1.90
N TYR A 268 -16.79 2.49 -2.70
CA TYR A 268 -15.68 2.04 -3.55
C TYR A 268 -15.29 3.10 -4.59
N CYS A 269 -16.27 3.70 -5.26
CA CYS A 269 -16.03 4.74 -6.24
C CYS A 269 -15.30 5.95 -5.63
N GLN A 270 -15.77 6.44 -4.48
CA GLN A 270 -15.15 7.57 -3.79
C GLN A 270 -13.70 7.28 -3.41
N ARG A 271 -13.43 6.07 -2.92
CA ARG A 271 -12.07 5.65 -2.55
C ARG A 271 -11.14 5.65 -3.77
N VAL A 272 -11.54 5.03 -4.87
CA VAL A 272 -10.72 5.01 -6.10
C VAL A 272 -10.56 6.41 -6.70
N LEU A 273 -11.62 7.21 -6.77
CA LEU A 273 -11.57 8.54 -7.37
C LEU A 273 -10.74 9.53 -6.56
N SER A 274 -10.49 9.27 -5.27
CA SER A 274 -9.50 10.01 -4.48
C SER A 274 -8.07 9.78 -4.95
N LEU A 275 -7.78 8.62 -5.55
CA LEU A 275 -6.49 8.24 -6.10
C LEU A 275 -6.36 8.63 -7.58
N GLU A 276 -7.37 8.31 -8.39
CA GLU A 276 -7.39 8.58 -9.83
C GLU A 276 -8.75 9.21 -10.23
N PRO A 277 -8.86 10.55 -10.19
CA PRO A 277 -10.10 11.25 -10.54
C PRO A 277 -10.53 11.09 -12.01
N ARG A 278 -9.65 10.60 -12.90
CA ARG A 278 -9.93 10.42 -14.34
C ARG A 278 -10.42 9.00 -14.67
N ALA A 279 -10.63 8.14 -13.67
CA ALA A 279 -11.07 6.76 -13.90
C ALA A 279 -12.52 6.70 -14.42
N ALA A 280 -12.71 6.86 -15.74
CA ALA A 280 -14.02 6.99 -16.39
C ALA A 280 -15.00 5.87 -16.03
N ALA A 281 -14.54 4.61 -16.04
CA ALA A 281 -15.39 3.46 -15.69
C ALA A 281 -15.92 3.54 -14.24
N VAL A 282 -15.10 4.03 -13.30
CA VAL A 282 -15.50 4.22 -11.91
C VAL A 282 -16.44 5.41 -11.77
N VAL A 283 -16.20 6.50 -12.51
CA VAL A 283 -17.15 7.63 -12.55
C VAL A 283 -18.51 7.16 -13.06
N ASN A 284 -18.56 6.31 -14.08
CA ASN A 284 -19.81 5.76 -14.60
C ASN A 284 -20.59 4.97 -13.53
N TRP A 285 -19.91 4.14 -12.74
CA TRP A 285 -20.55 3.45 -11.62
C TRP A 285 -21.05 4.41 -10.55
N HIS A 286 -20.28 5.44 -10.23
CA HIS A 286 -20.70 6.48 -9.31
C HIS A 286 -21.95 7.21 -9.81
N LEU A 287 -22.03 7.59 -11.08
CA LEU A 287 -23.19 8.25 -11.68
C LEU A 287 -24.44 7.36 -11.60
N ARG A 288 -24.32 6.08 -11.98
CA ARG A 288 -25.41 5.11 -11.92
C ARG A 288 -25.95 4.91 -10.50
N ALA A 289 -25.06 4.72 -9.53
CA ALA A 289 -25.44 4.55 -8.13
C ALA A 289 -26.07 5.83 -7.54
N SER A 290 -25.49 7.00 -7.84
CA SER A 290 -26.06 8.30 -7.44
C SER A 290 -27.46 8.52 -8.01
N HIS A 291 -27.68 8.19 -9.28
CA HIS A 291 -28.98 8.30 -9.92
C HIS A 291 -30.02 7.38 -9.27
N ARG A 292 -29.68 6.09 -9.08
CA ARG A 292 -30.59 5.11 -8.44
C ARG A 292 -30.97 5.50 -7.00
N LEU A 293 -30.05 6.15 -6.27
CA LEU A 293 -30.29 6.68 -4.93
C LEU A 293 -30.99 8.05 -4.90
N GLY A 294 -31.28 8.67 -6.05
CA GLY A 294 -31.91 9.99 -6.11
C GLY A 294 -31.02 11.12 -5.59
N LEU A 295 -29.71 11.07 -5.87
CA LEU A 295 -28.69 12.02 -5.39
C LEU A 295 -28.17 12.93 -6.52
N PRO A 296 -28.98 13.86 -7.06
CA PRO A 296 -28.62 14.65 -8.24
C PRO A 296 -27.45 15.61 -8.00
N VAL A 297 -27.32 16.17 -6.79
CA VAL A 297 -26.22 17.08 -6.44
C VAL A 297 -24.88 16.34 -6.48
N GLU A 298 -24.83 15.12 -5.96
CA GLU A 298 -23.61 14.31 -5.96
C GLU A 298 -23.24 13.87 -7.39
N MET A 299 -24.25 13.51 -8.19
CA MET A 299 -24.07 13.18 -9.61
C MET A 299 -23.46 14.35 -10.39
N GLN A 300 -23.97 15.57 -10.20
CA GLN A 300 -23.41 16.77 -10.81
C GLN A 300 -21.98 17.05 -10.32
N ARG A 301 -21.73 16.92 -9.01
CA ARG A 301 -20.42 17.15 -8.41
C ARG A 301 -19.36 16.21 -9.00
N ILE A 302 -19.65 14.91 -9.09
CA ILE A 302 -18.68 13.93 -9.58
C ILE A 302 -18.41 14.12 -11.08
N TYR A 303 -19.43 14.46 -11.86
CA TYR A 303 -19.29 14.78 -13.28
C TYR A 303 -18.38 16.01 -13.50
N GLN A 304 -18.61 17.10 -12.77
CA GLN A 304 -17.78 18.30 -12.87
C GLN A 304 -16.32 18.03 -12.48
N ARG A 305 -16.10 17.24 -11.41
CA ARG A 305 -14.77 16.83 -10.99
C ARG A 305 -14.06 16.01 -12.05
N TYR A 306 -14.75 15.08 -12.71
CA TYR A 306 -14.20 14.31 -13.83
C TYR A 306 -13.79 15.22 -15.00
N LEU A 307 -14.68 16.12 -15.44
CA LEU A 307 -14.38 17.04 -16.54
C LEU A 307 -13.15 17.91 -16.25
N ALA A 308 -13.07 18.45 -15.03
CA ALA A 308 -11.94 19.27 -14.59
C ALA A 308 -10.63 18.45 -14.57
N ALA A 309 -10.66 17.25 -13.99
CA ALA A 309 -9.48 16.39 -13.92
C ALA A 309 -9.01 15.94 -15.30
N ALA A 310 -9.93 15.53 -16.17
CA ALA A 310 -9.64 15.04 -17.51
C ALA A 310 -9.37 16.15 -18.54
N GLY A 311 -9.63 17.42 -18.20
CA GLY A 311 -9.49 18.55 -19.12
C GLY A 311 -10.49 18.50 -20.29
N ILE A 312 -11.67 17.92 -20.06
CA ILE A 312 -12.68 17.69 -21.10
C ILE A 312 -13.65 18.87 -21.16
N ASN A 313 -13.88 19.38 -22.37
CA ASN A 313 -14.98 20.28 -22.65
C ASN A 313 -16.18 19.47 -23.18
N PRO A 314 -17.28 19.35 -22.40
CA PRO A 314 -18.40 18.48 -22.76
C PRO A 314 -19.14 18.93 -24.01
N ARG A 315 -19.03 20.21 -24.40
CA ARG A 315 -19.61 20.70 -25.67
C ARG A 315 -18.85 20.19 -26.90
N ARG A 316 -17.56 19.88 -26.76
CA ARG A 316 -16.67 19.47 -27.85
C ARG A 316 -16.44 17.95 -27.91
N LYS A 317 -16.49 17.27 -26.76
CA LYS A 317 -16.35 15.81 -26.65
C LYS A 317 -17.65 15.17 -26.18
N ARG A 318 -18.63 15.09 -27.08
CA ARG A 318 -19.93 14.43 -26.80
C ARG A 318 -19.85 12.90 -26.88
N ASP A 319 -18.76 12.37 -27.40
CA ASP A 319 -18.43 10.96 -27.54
C ASP A 319 -17.75 10.36 -26.30
N ASP A 320 -17.39 11.19 -25.31
CA ASP A 320 -16.84 10.69 -24.04
C ASP A 320 -17.91 9.89 -23.27
N PRO A 321 -17.57 8.66 -22.79
CA PRO A 321 -18.56 7.76 -22.21
C PRO A 321 -19.18 8.30 -20.91
N VAL A 322 -18.46 9.13 -20.15
CA VAL A 322 -18.99 9.75 -18.93
C VAL A 322 -19.95 10.89 -19.30
N VAL A 323 -19.62 11.67 -20.35
CA VAL A 323 -20.49 12.74 -20.84
C VAL A 323 -21.81 12.19 -21.36
N GLN A 324 -21.78 11.12 -22.14
CA GLN A 324 -23.00 10.46 -22.66
C GLN A 324 -23.88 9.96 -21.51
N LEU A 325 -23.30 9.18 -20.59
CA LEU A 325 -24.04 8.61 -19.46
C LEU A 325 -24.64 9.68 -18.56
N TYR A 326 -23.92 10.78 -18.29
CA TYR A 326 -24.46 11.87 -17.47
C TYR A 326 -25.71 12.49 -18.10
N HIS A 327 -25.71 12.69 -19.42
CA HIS A 327 -26.88 13.21 -20.13
C HIS A 327 -28.04 12.22 -20.13
N GLU A 328 -27.78 10.94 -20.36
CA GLU A 328 -28.80 9.89 -20.31
C GLU A 328 -29.49 9.77 -18.94
N LEU A 329 -28.76 10.01 -17.84
CA LEU A 329 -29.30 9.93 -16.48
C LEU A 329 -29.93 11.25 -15.97
N ALA A 330 -29.73 12.35 -16.69
CA ALA A 330 -30.25 13.67 -16.30
C ALA A 330 -31.54 14.06 -17.04
N GLU A 331 -31.95 13.28 -18.03
CA GLU A 331 -33.23 13.35 -18.76
C GLU A 331 -34.32 12.54 -18.04
#